data_AF-A0A936BCK6-F1
#
_entry.id   AF-A0A936BCK6-F1
#
_cell.length_a   1.000
_cell.length_b   1.000
_cell.length_c   1.000
_cell.angle_alpha   90.00
_cell.angle_beta   90.00
_cell.angle_gamma   90.00
#
_symmetry.space_group_name_H-M   'P 1'
#
loop_
_entity.id
_entity.type
_entity.pdbx_description
1 polymer ?
#
loop_
_entity_poly.entity_id
_entity_poly.type
_entity_poly.pdbx_seq_one_letter_code
_entity_poly.pdbx_strand_id
1 'polypeptide(L)'
;MSPKDLLVVGNGHGEDAILGRIVDALGADEGQRLSIDAWPMVGKGEAFTHRGLPLVGAFNLLPSGGFATLDPRLLFRDLIAGWISTHWRQIMAARA
;
A
#
# COMPACT_ATOMS: atom_id res chain seq x y z
N MET A 1 -9.35 -9.08 18.54
CA MET A 1 -8.50 -9.26 17.34
C MET A 1 -7.28 -10.03 17.79
N SER A 2 -6.84 -11.07 17.07
CA SER A 2 -5.54 -11.69 17.36
C SER A 2 -4.43 -10.64 17.15
N PRO A 3 -3.28 -10.75 17.84
CA PRO A 3 -2.12 -9.95 17.50
C PRO A 3 -1.77 -10.15 16.03
N LYS A 4 -1.37 -9.07 15.37
CA LYS A 4 -0.90 -9.08 13.98
C LYS A 4 0.61 -9.10 14.02
N ASP A 5 1.22 -10.02 13.27
CA ASP A 5 2.65 -10.27 13.37
C ASP A 5 3.45 -9.37 12.42
N LEU A 6 2.84 -8.96 11.30
CA LEU A 6 3.51 -8.17 10.28
C LEU A 6 2.53 -7.25 9.53
N LEU A 7 2.95 -5.99 9.33
CA LEU A 7 2.34 -5.06 8.40
C LEU A 7 3.33 -4.77 7.27
N VAL A 8 2.96 -5.07 6.03
CA VAL A 8 3.71 -4.64 4.84
C VAL A 8 3.12 -3.35 4.29
N VAL A 9 3.97 -2.36 4.03
CA VAL A 9 3.57 -1.03 3.55
C VAL A 9 4.26 -0.78 2.22
N GLY A 10 3.48 -0.51 1.16
CA GLY A 10 4.00 -0.28 -0.19
C GLY A 10 3.59 1.09 -0.76
N ASN A 11 4.51 1.75 -1.45
CA ASN A 11 4.32 3.07 -2.05
C ASN A 11 4.06 3.01 -3.57
N GLY A 12 3.56 1.88 -4.09
CA GLY A 12 3.14 1.77 -5.47
C GLY A 12 3.44 0.42 -6.11
N HIS A 13 3.01 0.26 -7.37
CA HIS A 13 3.00 -1.03 -8.05
C HIS A 13 4.33 -1.81 -8.04
N GLY A 14 5.46 -1.10 -8.25
CA GLY A 14 6.78 -1.74 -8.24
C GLY A 14 7.14 -2.30 -6.86
N GLU A 15 6.91 -1.52 -5.81
CA GLU A 15 7.18 -1.93 -4.43
C GLU A 15 6.21 -3.01 -3.97
N ASP A 16 4.92 -2.88 -4.29
CA ASP A 16 3.90 -3.89 -4.01
C ASP A 16 4.26 -5.26 -4.60
N ALA A 17 4.83 -5.27 -5.82
CA ALA A 17 5.29 -6.50 -6.47
C ALA A 17 6.48 -7.13 -5.73
N ILE A 18 7.43 -6.31 -5.26
CA ILE A 18 8.57 -6.77 -4.46
C ILE A 18 8.09 -7.32 -3.11
N LEU A 19 7.26 -6.56 -2.40
CA LEU A 19 6.68 -6.95 -1.12
C LEU A 19 5.85 -8.22 -1.24
N GLY A 20 5.09 -8.39 -2.32
CA GLY A 20 4.36 -9.63 -2.59
C GLY A 20 5.28 -10.85 -2.64
N ARG A 21 6.44 -10.75 -3.31
CA ARG A 21 7.44 -11.84 -3.35
C ARG A 21 8.05 -12.12 -1.98
N ILE A 22 8.25 -11.07 -1.17
CA ILE A 22 8.73 -11.23 0.21
C ILE A 22 7.68 -11.97 1.05
N VAL A 23 6.40 -11.61 0.93
CA VAL A 23 5.31 -12.32 1.61
C VAL A 23 5.22 -13.79 1.19
N ASP A 24 5.36 -14.10 -0.10
CA ASP A 24 5.36 -15.49 -0.58
C ASP A 24 6.52 -16.29 0.03
N ALA A 25 7.71 -15.69 0.13
CA ALA A 25 8.88 -16.32 0.72
C ALA A 25 8.72 -16.52 2.24
N LEU A 26 8.11 -15.57 2.95
CA LEU A 26 7.82 -15.68 4.38
C LEU A 26 6.76 -16.75 4.67
N GLY A 27 5.73 -16.85 3.81
CA GLY A 27 4.65 -17.83 3.95
C GLY A 27 5.05 -19.26 3.59
N ALA A 28 6.17 -19.45 2.87
CA ALA A 28 6.73 -20.76 2.55
C ALA A 28 7.42 -21.43 3.76
N ASP A 29 7.67 -20.71 4.85
CA ASP A 29 8.18 -21.28 6.09
C ASP A 29 7.02 -21.93 6.88
N GLU A 30 6.85 -23.25 6.69
CA GLU A 30 5.74 -24.05 7.23
C GLU A 30 5.58 -23.96 8.77
N GLY A 31 6.61 -23.51 9.49
CA GLY A 31 6.59 -23.36 10.94
C GLY A 31 6.00 -22.04 11.45
N GLN A 32 5.90 -20.99 10.61
CA GLN A 32 5.55 -19.65 11.07
C GLN A 32 4.29 -19.11 10.37
N ARG A 33 3.14 -19.31 11.02
CA ARG A 33 1.86 -18.78 10.55
C ARG A 33 1.72 -17.30 10.95
N LEU A 34 2.38 -16.42 10.21
CA LEU A 34 2.29 -14.97 10.41
C LEU A 34 0.92 -14.45 9.97
N SER A 35 0.25 -13.67 10.83
CA SER A 35 -0.86 -12.84 10.40
C SER A 35 -0.33 -11.57 9.74
N ILE A 36 -0.49 -11.47 8.41
CA ILE A 36 0.07 -10.38 7.60
C ILE A 36 -1.06 -9.48 7.08
N ASP A 37 -0.97 -8.18 7.38
CA ASP A 37 -1.78 -7.13 6.76
C ASP A 37 -0.95 -6.36 5.72
N ALA A 38 -1.63 -5.78 4.73
CA ALA A 38 -0.98 -4.96 3.72
C ALA A 38 -1.59 -3.54 3.63
N TRP A 39 -0.73 -2.53 3.56
CA TRP A 39 -1.12 -1.15 3.35
C TRP A 39 -0.52 -0.62 2.03
N PRO A 40 -1.29 -0.66 0.93
CA PRO A 40 -0.86 -0.13 -0.37
C PRO A 40 -1.08 1.38 -0.41
N MET A 41 -0.18 2.18 0.18
CA MET A 41 -0.37 3.64 0.31
C MET A 41 -0.64 4.35 -1.03
N VAL A 42 -0.11 3.82 -2.14
CA VAL A 42 -0.33 4.30 -3.50
C VAL A 42 -0.76 3.14 -4.40
N GLY A 43 -1.79 3.38 -5.22
CA GLY A 43 -2.33 2.39 -6.14
C GLY A 43 -3.47 1.57 -5.54
N LYS A 44 -3.71 0.40 -6.12
CA LYS A 44 -4.82 -0.50 -5.75
C LYS A 44 -4.42 -1.66 -4.84
N GLY A 45 -3.12 -1.88 -4.63
CA GLY A 45 -2.63 -3.02 -3.86
C GLY A 45 -2.89 -4.38 -4.51
N GLU A 46 -2.97 -4.45 -5.85
CA GLU A 46 -3.33 -5.68 -6.58
C GLU A 46 -2.41 -6.85 -6.20
N ALA A 47 -1.11 -6.61 -6.03
CA ALA A 47 -0.15 -7.63 -5.61
C ALA A 47 -0.49 -8.26 -4.25
N PHE A 48 -1.07 -7.50 -3.32
CA PHE A 48 -1.51 -7.99 -2.02
C PHE A 48 -2.86 -8.70 -2.11
N THR A 49 -3.82 -8.13 -2.85
CA THR A 49 -5.16 -8.73 -3.02
C THR A 49 -5.12 -10.09 -3.72
N HIS A 50 -4.25 -10.26 -4.72
CA HIS A 50 -4.05 -11.54 -5.40
C HIS A 50 -3.49 -12.63 -4.47
N ARG A 51 -2.84 -12.24 -3.37
CA ARG A 51 -2.34 -13.14 -2.32
C ARG A 51 -3.35 -13.34 -1.18
N GLY A 52 -4.54 -12.76 -1.29
CA GLY A 52 -5.56 -12.81 -0.24
C GLY A 52 -5.18 -12.01 1.01
N LEU A 53 -4.21 -11.11 0.93
CA LEU A 53 -3.83 -10.28 2.08
C LEU A 53 -4.90 -9.22 2.35
N PRO A 54 -5.33 -9.05 3.62
CA PRO A 54 -6.24 -7.98 3.98
C PRO A 54 -5.58 -6.62 3.77
N LEU A 55 -6.26 -5.75 3.03
CA LEU A 55 -5.83 -4.37 2.85
C LEU A 55 -6.28 -3.50 4.03
N VAL A 56 -5.37 -2.67 4.53
CA VAL A 56 -5.63 -1.74 5.63
C VAL A 56 -5.21 -0.31 5.26
N GLY A 57 -5.71 0.64 6.05
CA GLY A 57 -5.33 2.05 5.94
C GLY A 57 -5.93 2.76 4.72
N ALA A 58 -5.68 4.06 4.64
CA ALA A 58 -6.09 4.87 3.50
C ALA A 58 -5.09 4.75 2.34
N PHE A 59 -5.59 4.59 1.12
CA PHE A 59 -4.77 4.54 -0.09
C PHE A 59 -5.35 5.44 -1.17
N ASN A 60 -4.52 5.82 -2.15
CA ASN A 60 -4.96 6.64 -3.27
C ASN A 60 -4.52 6.07 -4.62
N LEU A 61 -5.42 6.10 -5.59
CA LEU A 61 -5.09 5.91 -7.00
C LEU A 61 -4.87 7.28 -7.64
N LEU A 62 -3.62 7.72 -7.70
CA LEU A 62 -3.26 9.00 -8.30
C LEU A 62 -3.40 8.95 -9.83
N PRO A 63 -4.10 9.92 -10.47
CA PRO A 63 -4.17 10.04 -11.92
C PRO A 63 -2.81 10.05 -12.64
N SER A 64 -1.77 10.61 -12.01
CA SER A 64 -0.41 10.62 -12.57
C SER A 64 0.30 9.27 -12.52
N GLY A 65 -0.20 8.31 -11.74
CA GLY A 65 0.51 7.06 -11.46
C GLY A 65 1.81 7.24 -10.67
N GLY A 66 2.01 8.38 -9.98
CA GLY A 66 3.23 8.71 -9.24
C GLY A 66 4.19 9.65 -9.97
N PHE A 67 3.80 10.14 -11.15
CA PHE A 67 4.62 11.02 -11.99
C PHE A 67 4.19 12.50 -11.94
N ALA A 68 3.64 12.94 -10.80
CA ALA A 68 3.15 14.30 -10.60
C ALA A 68 4.20 15.39 -10.89
N THR A 69 5.48 15.09 -10.70
CA THR A 69 6.60 16.03 -10.90
C THR A 69 6.97 16.26 -12.37
N LEU A 70 6.47 15.42 -13.29
CA LEU A 70 6.81 15.53 -14.72
C LEU A 70 6.01 16.60 -15.46
N ASP A 71 4.79 16.92 -14.98
CA ASP A 71 3.91 17.92 -15.60
C ASP A 71 3.05 18.59 -14.51
N PRO A 72 3.07 19.93 -14.38
CA PRO A 72 2.20 20.66 -13.47
C PRO A 72 0.71 20.33 -13.60
N ARG A 73 0.24 19.93 -14.80
CA ARG A 73 -1.14 19.47 -15.01
C ARG A 73 -1.42 18.13 -14.33
N LEU A 74 -0.45 17.22 -14.32
CA LEU A 74 -0.55 15.94 -13.59
C LEU A 74 -0.57 16.19 -12.09
N LEU A 75 0.31 17.07 -11.59
CA LEU A 75 0.26 17.51 -10.20
C LEU A 75 -1.11 18.07 -9.82
N PHE A 76 -1.66 18.97 -10.63
CA PHE A 76 -2.98 19.55 -10.37
C PHE A 76 -4.09 18.49 -10.34
N ARG A 77 -4.06 17.52 -11.25
CA ARG A 77 -5.01 16.39 -11.26
C ARG A 77 -4.89 15.54 -10.00
N ASP A 78 -3.68 15.27 -9.54
CA ASP A 78 -3.46 14.50 -8.30
C ASP A 78 -3.95 15.25 -7.06
N LEU A 79 -3.75 16.57 -7.00
CA LEU A 79 -4.28 17.42 -5.93
C LEU A 79 -5.81 17.36 -5.88
N ILE A 80 -6.49 17.49 -7.04
CA ILE A 80 -7.95 17.35 -7.14
C ILE A 80 -8.39 15.93 -6.74
N ALA A 81 -7.63 14.90 -7.11
CA ALA A 81 -7.87 13.52 -6.70
C ALA A 81 -7.58 13.27 -5.20
N GLY A 82 -7.37 14.34 -4.42
CA GLY A 82 -7.28 14.26 -2.97
C GLY A 82 -5.94 13.77 -2.47
N TRP A 83 -4.85 13.97 -3.21
CA TRP A 83 -3.49 13.56 -2.81
C TRP A 83 -3.15 13.99 -1.38
N ILE A 84 -3.30 15.29 -1.05
CA ILE A 84 -3.04 15.85 0.29
C ILE A 84 -3.98 15.24 1.34
N SER A 85 -5.29 15.22 1.06
CA SER A 85 -6.28 14.68 2.00
C SER A 85 -6.01 13.21 2.34
N THR A 86 -5.49 12.45 1.38
CA THR A 86 -5.18 11.03 1.58
C THR A 86 -3.93 10.86 2.42
N HIS A 87 -2.88 11.66 2.19
CA HIS A 87 -1.69 11.65 3.05
C HIS A 87 -2.04 12.02 4.49
N TRP A 88 -2.95 12.97 4.68
CA TRP A 88 -3.45 13.29 6.02
C TRP A 88 -4.17 12.11 6.68
N ARG A 89 -5.07 11.42 5.96
CA ARG A 89 -5.72 10.20 6.47
C ARG A 89 -4.71 9.09 6.77
N GLN A 90 -3.63 8.98 5.99
CA GLN A 90 -2.56 8.03 6.23
C GLN A 90 -1.81 8.34 7.52
N ILE A 91 -1.39 9.59 7.73
CA ILE A 91 -0.74 10.04 8.96
C ILE A 91 -1.62 9.77 10.18
N MET A 92 -2.92 10.06 10.09
CA MET A 92 -3.86 9.83 11.21
C MET A 92 -4.13 8.35 11.48
N ALA A 93 -4.02 7.49 10.47
CA ALA A 93 -4.24 6.06 10.59
C ALA A 93 -2.98 5.30 11.05
N ALA A 94 -1.79 5.81 10.73
CA ALA A 94 -0.51 5.27 11.18
C ALA A 94 -0.40 5.45 12.70
N ARG A 95 -0.67 4.38 13.45
CA ARG A 95 -0.40 4.32 14.88
C ARG A 95 0.93 3.59 15.08
N ALA A 96 1.82 4.20 15.87
CA ALA A 96 3.06 3.58 16.32
C ALA A 96 2.78 2.42 17.29
#